data_AF-A0A534BLM2-F1
#
_entry.id   AF-A0A534BLM2-F1
#
_cell.length_a   1.000
_cell.length_b   1.000
_cell.length_c   1.000
_cell.angle_alpha   90.00
_cell.angle_beta   90.00
_cell.angle_gamma   90.00
#
_symmetry.space_group_name_H-M   'P 1'
#
loop_
_entity.id
_entity.type
_entity.pdbx_description
1 polymer ?
#
loop_
_entity_poly.entity_id
_entity_poly.type
_entity_poly.pdbx_seq_one_letter_code
_entity_poly.pdbx_strand_id
1 'polypeptide(L)'
;MQRRGARLGAVAILGACSSGETPGAAASAARPSQAAQRKSLPSNVLSPDMVSAVSAGGTGAPAVQVKFELRQRPGVAQPVDIDLAIVPASGALDRVSGKVEVGDGLELVAGGEIPPTERPVEGVPILHSIKVLPKKDGIFTVSAVLGVDAAGESSSQTFSIPVIVGAGLPEQPAKPAAKRSTAR
;
A
#
# COMPACT_ATOMS: atom_id res chain seq x y z
N MET A 1 20.41 56.99 22.66
CA MET A 1 20.18 56.94 24.12
C MET A 1 19.48 55.62 24.42
N GLN A 2 20.20 54.63 25.00
CA GLN A 2 19.99 54.09 26.36
C GLN A 2 18.63 53.36 26.51
N ARG A 3 18.50 52.07 26.90
CA ARG A 3 19.35 51.20 27.73
C ARG A 3 19.16 49.71 27.43
N ARG A 4 20.24 48.96 27.64
CA ARG A 4 20.32 47.49 27.73
C ARG A 4 19.66 46.99 29.02
N GLY A 5 19.04 45.81 28.98
CA GLY A 5 18.58 45.08 30.16
C GLY A 5 18.83 43.60 29.99
N ALA A 6 20.00 43.14 30.43
CA ALA A 6 20.32 41.72 30.61
C ALA A 6 19.74 41.24 31.95
N ARG A 7 19.19 40.02 31.98
CA ARG A 7 18.98 39.27 33.22
C ARG A 7 19.48 37.84 33.05
N LEU A 8 20.47 37.52 33.89
CA LEU A 8 21.10 36.24 34.16
C LEU A 8 20.29 35.42 35.19
N GLY A 9 20.48 34.10 35.16
CA GLY A 9 20.41 33.21 36.33
C GLY A 9 19.24 32.20 36.30
N ALA A 10 19.37 30.95 36.74
CA ALA A 10 20.48 30.17 37.30
C ALA A 10 20.10 28.67 37.28
N VAL A 11 21.11 27.81 37.42
CA VAL A 11 21.10 26.33 37.40
C VAL A 11 20.75 25.72 38.77
N ALA A 12 20.09 24.56 38.82
CA ALA A 12 20.13 23.59 39.93
C ALA A 12 19.66 22.18 39.43
N ILE A 13 20.55 21.24 39.11
CA ILE A 13 21.08 20.10 39.91
C ILE A 13 20.11 18.92 40.16
N LEU A 14 20.38 17.83 39.43
CA LEU A 14 20.50 16.40 39.78
C LEU A 14 19.78 15.80 41.00
N GLY A 15 19.01 14.74 40.73
CA GLY A 15 18.70 13.58 41.58
C GLY A 15 18.10 12.49 40.67
N ALA A 16 18.42 11.20 40.73
CA ALA A 16 18.79 10.39 41.87
C ALA A 16 19.70 9.21 41.47
N CYS A 17 20.58 8.84 42.41
CA CYS A 17 21.40 7.64 42.40
C CYS A 17 20.55 6.38 42.54
N SER A 18 20.75 5.43 41.63
CA SER A 18 20.33 4.03 41.77
C SER A 18 21.41 3.26 42.53
N SER A 19 21.02 2.59 43.62
CA SER A 19 21.84 1.61 44.33
C SER A 19 21.28 0.21 44.12
N GLY A 20 22.14 -0.77 43.86
CA GLY A 20 21.80 -2.19 43.99
C GLY A 20 22.44 -3.10 42.94
N GLU A 21 23.70 -3.49 43.17
CA GLU A 21 24.32 -4.68 42.60
C GLU A 21 24.15 -5.86 43.59
N THR A 22 23.74 -7.03 43.10
CA THR A 22 24.11 -8.35 43.65
C THR A 22 23.97 -9.40 42.53
N PRO A 23 24.83 -10.43 42.46
CA PRO A 23 25.19 -11.11 41.22
C PRO A 23 24.52 -12.48 41.03
N GLY A 24 24.63 -12.99 39.81
CA GLY A 24 24.67 -14.44 39.55
C GLY A 24 23.35 -15.05 39.12
N ALA A 25 23.28 -15.44 37.85
CA ALA A 25 23.04 -16.83 37.43
C ALA A 25 22.90 -16.85 35.91
N ALA A 26 23.89 -17.43 35.24
CA ALA A 26 23.74 -17.86 33.86
C ALA A 26 22.70 -18.99 33.82
N ALA A 27 21.59 -18.74 33.14
CA ALA A 27 20.70 -19.78 32.65
C ALA A 27 20.16 -19.31 31.29
N SER A 28 20.84 -19.78 30.24
CA SER A 28 20.43 -19.59 28.85
C SER A 28 19.16 -20.44 28.61
N ALA A 29 17.99 -19.83 28.81
CA ALA A 29 16.71 -20.37 28.36
C ALA A 29 16.38 -19.76 26.99
N ALA A 30 16.31 -20.62 25.97
CA ALA A 30 15.93 -20.26 24.62
C ALA A 30 14.58 -19.52 24.62
N ARG A 31 14.57 -18.30 24.10
CA ARG A 31 13.34 -17.50 23.92
C ARG A 31 12.81 -17.76 22.50
N PRO A 32 11.52 -18.11 22.33
CA PRO A 32 10.93 -18.17 21.00
C PRO A 32 10.97 -16.78 20.37
N SER A 33 11.42 -16.73 19.12
CA SER A 33 11.46 -15.53 18.28
C SER A 33 10.11 -14.82 18.33
N GLN A 34 10.06 -13.69 19.02
CA GLN A 34 8.95 -12.76 18.92
C GLN A 34 8.94 -12.26 17.48
N ALA A 35 8.01 -12.79 16.69
CA ALA A 35 7.56 -12.14 15.48
C ALA A 35 7.28 -10.68 15.85
N ALA A 36 8.07 -9.76 15.32
CA ALA A 36 7.87 -8.34 15.49
C ALA A 36 6.41 -8.04 15.17
N GLN A 37 5.66 -7.61 16.19
CA GLN A 37 4.31 -7.09 15.99
C GLN A 37 4.47 -5.91 15.03
N ARG A 38 4.12 -6.14 13.75
CA ARG A 38 3.84 -5.05 12.83
C ARG A 38 2.83 -4.18 13.55
N LYS A 39 3.21 -2.95 13.87
CA LYS A 39 2.25 -1.95 14.34
C LYS A 39 1.19 -1.85 13.25
N SER A 40 0.03 -2.47 13.50
CA SER A 40 -1.14 -2.28 12.69
C SER A 40 -1.46 -0.79 12.74
N LEU A 41 -1.55 -0.16 11.56
CA LEU A 41 -2.13 1.17 11.42
C LEU A 41 -3.41 1.28 12.26
N PRO A 42 -3.75 2.47 12.79
CA PRO A 42 -5.12 2.70 13.23
C PRO A 42 -6.03 2.41 12.04
N SER A 43 -6.90 1.41 12.19
CA SER A 43 -7.84 0.91 11.18
C SER A 43 -8.88 1.95 10.73
N ASN A 44 -8.71 3.21 11.12
CA ASN A 44 -9.65 4.32 10.93
C ASN A 44 -9.28 5.25 9.77
N VAL A 45 -8.17 5.02 9.06
CA VAL A 45 -7.75 5.87 7.93
C VAL A 45 -8.09 5.26 6.57
N LEU A 46 -8.22 3.92 6.50
CA LEU A 46 -8.55 3.21 5.28
C LEU A 46 -9.95 2.62 5.38
N SER A 47 -10.72 2.73 4.30
CA SER A 47 -12.00 2.03 4.16
C SER A 47 -11.78 0.52 4.37
N PRO A 48 -12.67 -0.16 5.12
CA PRO A 48 -12.59 -1.60 5.32
C PRO A 48 -12.77 -2.38 4.01
N ASP A 49 -13.41 -1.78 3.00
CA ASP A 49 -13.70 -2.41 1.71
C ASP A 49 -12.51 -2.36 0.74
N MET A 50 -11.44 -1.64 1.10
CA MET A 50 -10.21 -1.61 0.30
C MET A 50 -9.52 -2.97 0.29
N VAL A 51 -9.30 -3.50 -0.92
CA VAL A 51 -8.62 -4.77 -1.19
C VAL A 51 -7.22 -4.54 -1.76
N SER A 52 -6.32 -5.51 -1.60
CA SER A 52 -4.94 -5.38 -2.11
C SER A 52 -4.89 -5.50 -3.63
N ALA A 53 -4.14 -4.60 -4.27
CA ALA A 53 -3.75 -4.75 -5.67
C ALA A 53 -2.70 -5.85 -5.83
N VAL A 54 -2.66 -6.48 -7.00
CA VAL A 54 -1.72 -7.56 -7.29
C VAL A 54 -0.37 -6.96 -7.70
N SER A 55 0.71 -7.27 -6.99
CA SER A 55 2.06 -6.81 -7.38
C SER A 55 2.61 -7.65 -8.53
N ALA A 56 3.05 -6.99 -9.60
CA ALA A 56 3.63 -7.63 -10.77
C ALA A 56 5.13 -7.93 -10.55
N GLY A 57 5.42 -9.01 -9.80
CA GLY A 57 6.74 -9.65 -9.76
C GLY A 57 7.79 -9.06 -8.80
N GLY A 58 8.89 -9.81 -8.65
CA GLY A 58 10.00 -9.56 -7.73
C GLY A 58 10.22 -10.70 -6.73
N THR A 59 11.48 -11.00 -6.36
CA THR A 59 11.83 -12.03 -5.35
C THR A 59 11.78 -11.52 -3.91
N GLY A 60 11.20 -10.34 -3.67
CA GLY A 60 11.14 -9.69 -2.36
C GLY A 60 9.81 -9.00 -2.10
N ALA A 61 9.59 -8.57 -0.86
CA ALA A 61 8.44 -7.75 -0.51
C ALA A 61 8.55 -6.37 -1.16
N PRO A 62 7.47 -5.82 -1.72
CA PRO A 62 7.50 -4.50 -2.33
C PRO A 62 7.72 -3.40 -1.28
N ALA A 63 8.33 -2.30 -1.72
CA ALA A 63 8.63 -1.13 -0.88
C ALA A 63 7.36 -0.36 -0.49
N VAL A 64 6.29 -0.51 -1.27
CA VAL A 64 4.95 -0.02 -0.97
C VAL A 64 3.92 -1.14 -1.15
N GLN A 65 2.83 -1.06 -0.39
CA GLN A 65 1.63 -1.85 -0.63
C GLN A 65 0.60 -0.96 -1.30
N VAL A 66 -0.14 -1.49 -2.28
CA VAL A 66 -1.25 -0.77 -2.91
C VAL A 66 -2.55 -1.47 -2.56
N LYS A 67 -3.50 -0.72 -2.03
CA LYS A 67 -4.89 -1.13 -1.86
C LYS A 67 -5.80 -0.29 -2.73
N PHE A 68 -6.96 -0.82 -3.09
CA PHE A 68 -7.94 -0.11 -3.87
C PHE A 68 -9.38 -0.44 -3.48
N GLU A 69 -10.30 0.46 -3.80
CA GLU A 69 -11.75 0.26 -3.72
C GLU A 69 -12.41 0.79 -4.99
N LEU A 70 -13.36 0.04 -5.54
CA LEU A 70 -14.24 0.54 -6.60
C LEU A 70 -15.49 1.15 -5.93
N ARG A 71 -15.74 2.45 -6.14
CA ARG A 71 -16.84 3.17 -5.48
C ARG A 71 -18.24 2.67 -5.88
N GLN A 72 -18.31 2.08 -7.06
CA GLN A 72 -19.50 1.41 -7.57
C GLN A 72 -19.11 0.26 -8.47
N ARG A 73 -20.05 -0.67 -8.70
CA ARG A 73 -19.90 -1.71 -9.71
C ARG A 73 -19.73 -1.05 -11.09
N PRO A 74 -18.64 -1.33 -11.83
CA PRO A 74 -18.42 -0.76 -13.16
C PRO A 74 -19.48 -1.21 -14.18
N GLY A 75 -20.09 -0.24 -14.86
CA GLY A 75 -21.00 -0.45 -15.98
C GLY A 75 -20.42 0.12 -17.28
N VAL A 76 -20.83 -0.44 -18.42
CA VAL A 76 -20.44 0.10 -19.73
C VAL A 76 -20.94 1.53 -19.87
N ALA A 77 -20.08 2.41 -20.39
CA ALA A 77 -20.34 3.83 -20.59
C ALA A 77 -20.68 4.61 -19.30
N GLN A 78 -20.37 4.04 -18.13
CA GLN A 78 -20.57 4.69 -16.83
C GLN A 78 -19.22 4.96 -16.17
N PRO A 79 -18.86 6.23 -15.87
CA PRO A 79 -17.65 6.53 -15.14
C PRO A 79 -17.63 5.84 -13.77
N VAL A 80 -16.48 5.28 -13.42
CA VAL A 80 -16.22 4.71 -12.09
C VAL A 80 -15.00 5.36 -11.46
N ASP A 81 -15.19 5.78 -10.22
CA ASP A 81 -14.11 6.26 -9.36
C ASP A 81 -13.48 5.05 -8.66
N ILE A 82 -12.15 5.01 -8.65
CA ILE A 82 -11.35 3.99 -8.00
C ILE A 82 -10.43 4.73 -7.02
N ASP A 83 -10.58 4.42 -5.74
CA ASP A 83 -9.73 4.98 -4.70
C ASP A 83 -8.54 4.05 -4.50
N LEU A 84 -7.34 4.63 -4.43
CA LEU A 84 -6.08 3.96 -4.17
C LEU A 84 -5.52 4.42 -2.83
N ALA A 85 -4.95 3.47 -2.09
CA ALA A 85 -4.13 3.74 -0.92
C ALA A 85 -2.76 3.10 -1.12
N ILE A 86 -1.73 3.95 -1.23
CA ILE A 86 -0.33 3.54 -1.37
C ILE A 86 0.29 3.63 0.03
N VAL A 87 0.64 2.50 0.61
CA VAL A 87 1.13 2.40 1.98
C VAL A 87 2.64 2.10 1.97
N PRO A 88 3.50 3.04 2.40
CA PRO A 88 4.93 2.80 2.54
C PRO A 88 5.20 1.65 3.50
N ALA A 89 6.03 0.69 3.07
CA ALA A 89 6.42 -0.45 3.89
C ALA A 89 7.59 -0.15 4.83
N SER A 90 8.29 0.97 4.63
CA SER A 90 9.37 1.45 5.51
C SER A 90 9.42 2.98 5.53
N GLY A 91 9.96 3.55 6.62
CA GLY A 91 10.26 4.98 6.70
C GLY A 91 11.55 5.42 6.01
N ALA A 92 12.23 4.50 5.30
CA ALA A 92 13.49 4.76 4.60
C ALA A 92 13.29 5.25 3.15
N LEU A 93 12.05 5.42 2.71
CA LEU A 93 11.75 5.93 1.38
C LEU A 93 12.01 7.44 1.33
N ASP A 94 12.73 7.87 0.31
CA ASP A 94 12.99 9.28 0.05
C ASP A 94 11.81 9.89 -0.72
N ARG A 95 11.25 9.15 -1.69
CA ARG A 95 10.16 9.62 -2.54
C ARG A 95 9.31 8.48 -3.09
N VAL A 96 8.02 8.72 -3.22
CA VAL A 96 7.08 7.86 -3.97
C VAL A 96 6.31 8.71 -4.98
N SER A 97 6.25 8.29 -6.23
CA SER A 97 5.45 8.92 -7.28
C SER A 97 5.01 7.86 -8.29
N GLY A 98 4.16 8.20 -9.25
CA GLY A 98 3.82 7.22 -10.27
C GLY A 98 2.80 7.70 -11.28
N LYS A 99 2.29 6.74 -12.03
CA LYS A 99 1.24 6.95 -13.00
C LYS A 99 0.31 5.74 -13.06
N VAL A 100 -0.87 5.97 -13.62
CA VAL A 100 -1.88 4.97 -13.86
C VAL A 100 -2.05 4.77 -15.37
N GLU A 101 -2.04 3.52 -15.79
CA GLU A 101 -2.24 3.08 -17.16
C GLU A 101 -3.46 2.17 -17.21
N VAL A 102 -4.23 2.24 -18.31
CA VAL A 102 -5.43 1.42 -18.50
C VAL A 102 -5.30 0.62 -19.78
N GLY A 103 -5.75 -0.65 -19.75
CA GLY A 103 -5.79 -1.50 -20.93
C GLY A 103 -6.97 -1.22 -21.86
N ASP A 104 -6.95 -1.85 -23.04
CA ASP A 104 -8.01 -1.75 -24.04
C ASP A 104 -9.40 -2.07 -23.47
N GLY A 105 -10.36 -1.17 -23.69
CA GLY A 105 -11.72 -1.31 -23.15
C GLY A 105 -12.00 -0.43 -21.93
N LEU A 106 -10.96 0.22 -21.38
CA LEU A 106 -11.09 1.31 -20.43
C LEU A 106 -10.52 2.60 -21.04
N GLU A 107 -11.11 3.73 -20.67
CA GLU A 107 -10.52 5.06 -20.87
C GLU A 107 -10.18 5.66 -19.51
N LEU A 108 -9.00 6.25 -19.38
CA LEU A 108 -8.60 7.00 -18.20
C LEU A 108 -9.10 8.44 -18.34
N VAL A 109 -10.05 8.82 -17.50
CA VAL A 109 -10.70 10.14 -17.55
C VAL A 109 -9.96 11.15 -16.68
N ALA A 110 -9.49 10.73 -15.50
CA ALA A 110 -8.78 11.58 -14.56
C ALA A 110 -7.88 10.79 -13.61
N GLY A 111 -6.94 11.48 -12.96
CA GLY A 111 -6.07 10.89 -11.94
C GLY A 111 -4.94 10.02 -12.49
N GLY A 112 -4.56 10.19 -13.77
CA GLY A 112 -3.52 9.37 -14.37
C GLY A 112 -2.11 9.58 -13.80
N GLU A 113 -1.83 10.74 -13.23
CA GLU A 113 -0.56 11.03 -12.58
C GLU A 113 -0.72 10.94 -11.06
N ILE A 114 0.20 10.26 -10.39
CA ILE A 114 0.30 10.19 -8.93
C ILE A 114 1.41 11.14 -8.50
N PRO A 115 1.07 12.28 -7.86
CA PRO A 115 2.05 13.30 -7.49
C PRO A 115 3.14 12.73 -6.57
N PRO A 116 4.36 13.29 -6.62
CA PRO A 116 5.41 12.88 -5.70
C PRO A 116 5.06 13.21 -4.26
N THR A 117 5.25 12.23 -3.39
CA THR A 117 5.25 12.38 -1.94
C THR A 117 6.68 12.23 -1.45
N GLU A 118 7.22 13.31 -0.90
CA GLU A 118 8.56 13.35 -0.33
C GLU A 118 8.54 12.80 1.11
N ARG A 119 9.53 11.96 1.44
CA ARG A 119 9.72 11.34 2.76
C ARG A 119 8.42 10.76 3.34
N PRO A 120 7.75 9.84 2.62
CA PRO A 120 6.47 9.32 3.06
C PRO A 120 6.63 8.54 4.37
N VAL A 121 5.66 8.70 5.28
CA VAL A 121 5.73 8.08 6.60
C VAL A 121 5.33 6.61 6.52
N GLU A 122 6.12 5.73 7.14
CA GLU A 122 5.82 4.29 7.22
C GLU A 122 4.39 4.05 7.69
N GLY A 123 3.66 3.23 6.95
CA GLY A 123 2.29 2.87 7.29
C GLY A 123 1.28 4.02 7.15
N VAL A 124 1.64 5.24 6.77
CA VAL A 124 0.64 6.28 6.51
C VAL A 124 0.24 6.22 5.03
N PRO A 125 -1.04 5.98 4.70
CA PRO A 125 -1.44 5.85 3.32
C PRO A 125 -1.37 7.19 2.58
N ILE A 126 -0.80 7.14 1.38
CA ILE A 126 -0.93 8.18 0.36
C ILE A 126 -2.20 7.85 -0.43
N LEU A 127 -3.22 8.70 -0.32
CA LEU A 127 -4.52 8.50 -0.97
C LEU A 127 -4.50 9.12 -2.37
N HIS A 128 -5.05 8.42 -3.34
CA HIS A 128 -5.17 8.88 -4.72
C HIS A 128 -6.45 8.35 -5.35
N SER A 129 -7.19 9.18 -6.06
CA SER A 129 -8.42 8.75 -6.76
C SER A 129 -8.25 8.86 -8.26
N ILE A 130 -8.67 7.83 -8.97
CA ILE A 130 -8.70 7.81 -10.44
C ILE A 130 -10.12 7.64 -10.94
N LYS A 131 -10.39 8.16 -12.14
CA LYS A 131 -11.66 7.98 -12.83
C LYS A 131 -11.44 7.27 -14.14
N VAL A 132 -12.14 6.16 -14.34
CA VAL A 132 -12.10 5.41 -15.60
C VAL A 132 -13.49 5.28 -16.20
N LEU A 133 -13.55 5.19 -17.52
CA LEU A 133 -14.77 4.99 -18.29
C LEU A 133 -14.67 3.67 -19.07
N PRO A 134 -15.39 2.62 -18.64
CA PRO A 134 -15.50 1.38 -19.39
C PRO A 134 -16.21 1.57 -20.73
N LYS A 135 -15.66 1.00 -21.80
CA LYS A 135 -16.17 1.12 -23.17
C LYS A 135 -16.93 -0.11 -23.66
N LYS A 136 -16.73 -1.26 -23.01
CA LYS A 136 -17.35 -2.54 -23.35
C LYS A 136 -17.38 -3.46 -22.13
N ASP A 137 -18.20 -4.50 -22.17
CA ASP A 137 -18.24 -5.54 -21.13
C ASP A 137 -16.95 -6.37 -21.13
N GLY A 138 -16.56 -6.88 -19.96
CA GLY A 138 -15.41 -7.75 -19.82
C GLY A 138 -14.65 -7.58 -18.50
N ILE A 139 -13.45 -8.16 -18.46
CA ILE A 139 -12.50 -8.03 -17.37
C ILE A 139 -11.30 -7.27 -17.91
N PHE A 140 -10.96 -6.16 -17.27
CA PHE A 140 -9.86 -5.29 -17.65
C PHE A 140 -8.90 -5.08 -16.48
N THR A 141 -7.73 -4.54 -16.79
CA THR A 141 -6.72 -4.21 -15.79
C THR A 141 -6.43 -2.72 -15.82
N VAL A 142 -6.39 -2.13 -14.64
CA VAL A 142 -5.75 -0.85 -14.38
C VAL A 142 -4.38 -1.12 -13.74
N SER A 143 -3.34 -0.50 -14.26
CA SER A 143 -1.96 -0.67 -13.79
C SER A 143 -1.49 0.61 -13.10
N ALA A 144 -1.09 0.52 -11.83
CA ALA A 144 -0.38 1.59 -11.15
C ALA A 144 1.12 1.30 -11.21
N VAL A 145 1.88 2.17 -11.88
CA VAL A 145 3.34 2.08 -12.00
C VAL A 145 3.94 3.11 -11.04
N LEU A 146 4.54 2.63 -9.96
CA LEU A 146 5.06 3.46 -8.88
C LEU A 146 6.58 3.51 -8.93
N GLY A 147 7.13 4.71 -9.05
CA GLY A 147 8.54 4.98 -8.81
C GLY A 147 8.79 5.17 -7.31
N VAL A 148 9.79 4.47 -6.78
CA VAL A 148 10.20 4.53 -5.38
C VAL A 148 11.70 4.84 -5.32
N ASP A 149 12.04 5.93 -4.66
CA ASP A 149 13.42 6.30 -4.34
C ASP A 149 13.71 5.97 -2.88
N ALA A 150 14.82 5.29 -2.61
CA ALA A 150 15.27 4.98 -1.26
C ALA A 150 16.80 4.86 -1.22
N ALA A 151 17.44 5.51 -0.24
CA ALA A 151 18.89 5.45 -0.03
C ALA A 151 19.72 5.82 -1.28
N GLY A 152 19.19 6.72 -2.11
CA GLY A 152 19.83 7.15 -3.37
C GLY A 152 19.65 6.19 -4.55
N GLU A 153 18.86 5.12 -4.40
CA GLU A 153 18.49 4.21 -5.48
C GLU A 153 17.03 4.42 -5.89
N SER A 154 16.77 4.34 -7.20
CA SER A 154 15.42 4.40 -7.77
C SER A 154 14.98 3.03 -8.26
N SER A 155 13.75 2.64 -7.95
CA SER A 155 13.12 1.40 -8.40
C SER A 155 11.70 1.66 -8.90
N SER A 156 11.17 0.75 -9.71
CA SER A 156 9.79 0.80 -10.20
C SER A 156 9.02 -0.44 -9.77
N GLN A 157 7.80 -0.26 -9.29
CA GLN A 157 6.90 -1.32 -8.82
C GLN A 157 5.55 -1.17 -9.49
N THR A 158 5.11 -2.20 -10.20
CA THR A 158 3.82 -2.20 -10.91
C THR A 158 2.79 -3.02 -10.13
N PHE A 159 1.59 -2.47 -10.00
CA PHE A 159 0.45 -3.10 -9.35
C PHE A 159 -0.74 -3.17 -10.30
N SER A 160 -1.41 -4.31 -10.34
CA SER A 160 -2.58 -4.56 -11.18
C SER A 160 -3.85 -4.58 -10.36
N ILE A 161 -4.86 -3.88 -10.87
CA ILE A 161 -6.19 -3.75 -10.29
C ILE A 161 -7.20 -4.32 -11.30
N PRO A 162 -7.86 -5.45 -10.99
CA PRO A 162 -8.87 -6.02 -11.87
C PRO A 162 -10.15 -5.20 -11.82
N VAL A 163 -10.70 -4.88 -13.00
CA VAL A 163 -11.97 -4.16 -13.17
C VAL A 163 -12.93 -5.04 -13.97
N ILE A 164 -13.99 -5.50 -13.31
CA ILE A 164 -15.02 -6.34 -13.92
C ILE A 164 -16.19 -5.43 -14.33
N VAL A 165 -16.45 -5.34 -15.63
CA VAL A 165 -17.47 -4.46 -16.21
C VAL A 165 -18.67 -5.28 -16.66
N GLY A 166 -19.86 -4.83 -16.28
CA GLY A 166 -21.11 -5.52 -16.60
C GLY A 166 -21.18 -6.91 -15.97
N ALA A 167 -21.64 -7.90 -16.74
CA ALA A 167 -21.70 -9.30 -16.29
C ALA A 167 -20.32 -9.99 -16.23
N GLY A 168 -19.26 -9.37 -16.78
CA GLY A 168 -17.98 -10.01 -17.00
C GLY A 168 -17.98 -10.92 -18.24
N LEU A 169 -17.04 -11.89 -18.30
CA LEU A 169 -17.03 -12.91 -19.36
C LEU A 169 -18.25 -13.84 -19.22
N PRO A 170 -18.88 -14.27 -20.33
CA PRO A 170 -19.97 -15.23 -20.25
C PRO A 170 -19.48 -16.53 -19.59
N GLU A 171 -20.29 -17.04 -18.67
CA GLU A 171 -20.01 -18.30 -17.97
C GLU A 171 -19.87 -19.42 -19.01
N GLN A 172 -18.67 -19.98 -19.15
CA GLN A 172 -18.42 -21.01 -20.16
C GLN A 172 -19.16 -22.30 -19.73
N PRO A 173 -20.03 -22.88 -20.58
CA PRO A 173 -20.80 -24.07 -20.19
C PRO A 173 -19.84 -25.19 -19.75
N ALA A 174 -20.14 -25.82 -18.62
CA ALA A 174 -19.34 -26.92 -18.09
C ALA A 174 -19.15 -27.99 -19.18
N LYS A 175 -17.89 -28.36 -19.44
CA LYS A 175 -17.55 -29.43 -20.39
C LYS A 175 -18.25 -30.72 -19.95
N PRO A 176 -19.11 -31.34 -20.77
CA PRO A 176 -19.79 -32.57 -20.39
C PRO A 176 -18.76 -33.64 -20.00
N ALA A 177 -18.93 -34.24 -18.82
CA ALA A 177 -18.08 -35.34 -18.37
C ALA A 177 -18.16 -36.47 -19.41
N ALA A 178 -17.01 -36.82 -19.99
CA ALA A 178 -16.89 -37.94 -20.91
C ALA A 178 -17.39 -39.20 -20.20
N LYS A 179 -18.48 -39.79 -20.70
CA LYS A 179 -18.99 -41.07 -20.22
C LYS A 179 -17.85 -42.10 -20.34
N ARG A 180 -17.39 -42.66 -19.22
CA ARG A 180 -16.52 -43.84 -19.23
C ARG A 180 -17.26 -44.95 -19.97
N SER A 181 -16.75 -45.32 -21.14
CA SER A 181 -17.14 -46.55 -21.82
C SER A 181 -16.66 -47.73 -20.97
N THR A 182 -17.57 -48.37 -20.25
CA THR A 182 -17.35 -49.72 -19.73
C THR A 182 -17.63 -50.70 -20.88
N ALA A 183 -16.57 -51.12 -21.57
CA ALA A 183 -16.63 -52.26 -22.48
C ALA A 183 -16.77 -53.55 -21.66
N ARG A 184 -17.66 -54.44 -22.13
CA ARG A 184 -17.93 -55.79 -21.62
C ARG A 184 -17.27 -56.82 -22.52
#